data_AF-A0A1Q8B5Y8-F1
#
_entry.id   AF-A0A1Q8B5Y8-F1
#
_cell.length_a   1.000
_cell.length_b   1.000
_cell.length_c   1.000
_cell.angle_alpha   90.00
_cell.angle_beta   90.00
_cell.angle_gamma   90.00
#
_symmetry.space_group_name_H-M   'P 1'
#
loop_
_entity.id
_entity.type
_entity.pdbx_description
1 polymer ?
#
loop_
_entity_poly.entity_id
_entity_poly.type
_entity_poly.pdbx_seq_one_letter_code
_entity_poly.pdbx_strand_id
1 'polypeptide(L)' 'MSAHEIIEGVDWSDLANYWKAGYDAVMVTDMALHRNRNYHTAGDTADRLNYNRMAMVVQGVYAVVVDFAR' A
#
# COMPACT_ATOMS: atom_id res chain seq x y z
N MET A 1 12.72 -17.36 6.11
CA MET A 1 12.59 -16.21 5.20
C MET A 1 11.45 -16.51 4.26
N SER A 2 10.40 -15.69 4.25
CA SER A 2 9.36 -15.83 3.22
C SER A 2 9.92 -15.27 1.90
N ALA A 3 9.50 -15.81 0.76
CA ALA A 3 10.02 -15.39 -0.56
C ALA A 3 9.86 -13.88 -0.84
N HIS A 4 9.01 -13.18 -0.08
CA HIS A 4 8.77 -11.75 -0.20
C HIS A 4 9.93 -10.89 0.29
N GLU A 5 10.79 -11.36 1.21
CA GLU A 5 11.80 -10.54 1.92
C GLU A 5 13.03 -10.15 1.07
N ILE A 6 13.05 -10.46 -0.23
CA ILE A 6 14.17 -10.15 -1.14
C ILE A 6 14.12 -8.69 -1.62
N ILE A 7 12.96 -8.04 -1.54
CA ILE A 7 12.76 -6.64 -1.94
C ILE A 7 12.71 -5.77 -0.69
N GLU A 8 13.62 -4.80 -0.59
CA GLU A 8 13.62 -3.84 0.52
C GLU A 8 12.28 -3.08 0.60
N GLY A 9 11.74 -2.98 1.81
CA GLY A 9 10.54 -2.20 2.11
C GLY A 9 9.21 -2.84 1.75
N VAL A 10 9.23 -4.06 1.21
CA VAL A 10 8.01 -4.83 0.90
C VAL A 10 7.22 -5.21 2.17
N ASP A 11 7.87 -5.24 3.33
CA ASP A 11 7.31 -5.67 4.62
C ASP A 11 7.15 -4.53 5.63
N TRP A 12 7.32 -3.26 5.23
CA TRP A 12 7.25 -2.09 6.13
C TRP A 12 5.83 -1.64 6.49
N SER A 13 4.81 -2.43 6.19
CA SER A 13 3.41 -2.09 6.47
C SER A 13 2.65 -3.30 7.06
N ASP A 14 1.39 -3.09 7.42
CA ASP A 14 0.59 -4.04 8.20
C ASP A 14 0.44 -5.42 7.54
N LEU A 15 0.53 -5.48 6.21
CA LEU A 15 0.53 -6.72 5.43
C LEU A 15 1.52 -7.77 5.97
N ALA A 16 2.66 -7.34 6.53
CA ALA A 16 3.67 -8.23 7.09
C ALA A 16 3.15 -8.99 8.32
N ASN A 17 2.24 -8.39 9.09
CA ASN A 17 1.60 -9.06 10.22
C ASN A 17 0.62 -10.13 9.75
N TYR A 18 -0.11 -9.88 8.66
CA TYR A 18 -0.99 -10.89 8.04
C TYR A 18 -0.19 -12.07 7.50
N TRP A 19 0.91 -11.81 6.80
CA TRP A 19 1.81 -12.86 6.32
C TRP A 19 2.37 -13.71 7.47
N LYS A 20 2.80 -13.08 8.58
CA LYS A 20 3.27 -13.80 9.78
C LYS A 20 2.19 -14.69 10.40
N ALA A 21 0.92 -14.30 10.26
CA ALA A 21 -0.22 -15.07 10.74
C ALA A 21 -0.75 -16.09 9.70
N GLY A 22 -0.09 -16.24 8.55
CA GLY A 22 -0.44 -17.21 7.51
C GLY A 22 -1.59 -16.78 6.60
N TYR A 23 -1.95 -15.50 6.58
CA TYR A 23 -2.96 -14.95 5.68
C TYR A 23 -2.35 -14.36 4.42
N ASP A 24 -3.01 -14.56 3.29
CA ASP A 24 -2.70 -13.84 2.06
C ASP A 24 -3.07 -12.37 2.21
N ALA A 25 -2.09 -11.50 1.96
CA ALA A 25 -2.25 -10.05 2.07
C ALA A 25 -1.48 -9.34 0.95
N VAL A 26 -2.04 -8.23 0.48
CA VAL A 26 -1.46 -7.39 -0.58
C VAL A 26 -1.59 -5.93 -0.20
N MET A 27 -0.57 -5.13 -0.54
CA MET A 27 -0.58 -3.68 -0.40
C MET A 27 -0.44 -3.04 -1.79
N VAL A 28 -1.33 -2.10 -2.09
CA VAL A 28 -1.22 -1.23 -3.27
C VAL A 28 -0.59 0.07 -2.84
N THR A 29 0.67 0.29 -3.19
CA THR A 29 1.42 1.48 -2.80
C THR A 29 2.45 1.85 -3.86
N ASP A 30 2.78 3.13 -3.94
CA ASP A 30 3.97 3.65 -4.62
C ASP A 30 5.14 3.90 -3.64
N MET A 31 5.00 3.39 -2.41
CA MET A 31 5.89 3.54 -1.24
C MET A 31 5.95 5.00 -0.76
N ALA A 32 5.35 5.27 0.41
CA ALA A 32 5.23 6.63 0.95
C ALA A 32 6.57 7.37 1.06
N LEU A 33 7.63 6.65 1.45
CA LEU A 33 9.01 7.15 1.56
C LEU A 33 9.60 7.61 0.22
N HIS A 34 9.19 6.97 -0.90
CA HIS A 34 9.64 7.35 -2.24
C HIS A 34 8.74 8.43 -2.86
N ARG A 35 7.44 8.38 -2.59
CA ARG A 35 6.46 9.33 -3.10
C ARG A 35 6.63 10.73 -2.52
N ASN A 36 6.80 10.83 -1.20
CA ASN A 36 6.84 12.12 -0.51
C ASN A 36 8.12 12.30 0.30
N ARG A 37 8.98 13.22 -0.15
CA ARG A 37 10.20 13.62 0.58
C ARG A 37 9.92 14.24 1.96
N ASN A 38 8.68 14.61 2.24
CA ASN A 38 8.24 15.19 3.51
C ASN A 38 7.49 14.18 4.39
N TYR A 39 7.52 12.90 4.04
CA TYR A 39 6.92 11.84 4.84
C TYR A 39 7.40 11.92 6.30
N HIS A 40 6.47 11.77 7.26
CA HIS A 40 6.73 11.94 8.70
C HIS A 40 7.22 13.34 9.11
N THR A 41 6.89 14.38 8.35
CA THR A 41 7.14 15.77 8.74
C THR A 41 5.85 16.59 8.71
N ALA A 42 5.89 17.81 9.26
CA ALA A 42 4.77 18.75 9.15
C ALA A 42 4.44 19.14 7.69
N GLY A 43 5.36 18.89 6.74
CA GLY A 43 5.15 19.13 5.32
C GLY A 43 4.44 18.00 4.58
N ASP A 44 4.04 16.92 5.25
CA ASP A 44 3.21 15.85 4.66
C ASP A 44 1.75 16.31 4.55
N THR A 45 1.48 17.16 3.57
CA THR A 45 0.23 17.91 3.42
C THR A 45 -0.57 17.46 2.21
N ALA A 46 -1.88 17.69 2.24
CA ALA A 46 -2.83 17.21 1.24
C ALA A 46 -2.54 17.72 -0.19
N ASP A 47 -1.97 18.91 -0.34
CA ASP A 47 -1.58 19.50 -1.62
C ASP A 47 -0.48 18.72 -2.36
N ARG A 48 0.23 17.81 -1.67
CA ARG A 48 1.25 16.93 -2.27
C ARG A 48 0.67 15.65 -2.87
N LEU A 49 -0.63 15.41 -2.70
CA LEU A 49 -1.29 14.18 -3.15
C LEU A 49 -1.68 14.26 -4.62
N ASN A 50 -1.53 13.14 -5.33
CA ASN A 50 -2.10 12.96 -6.66
C ASN A 50 -3.48 12.27 -6.54
N TYR A 51 -4.53 13.08 -6.44
CA TYR A 51 -5.89 12.59 -6.25
C TYR A 51 -6.40 11.72 -7.40
N ASN A 52 -5.99 11.98 -8.65
CA ASN A 52 -6.35 11.13 -9.78
C ASN A 52 -5.80 9.71 -9.62
N ARG A 53 -4.54 9.58 -9.19
CA ARG A 53 -3.94 8.26 -8.90
C ARG A 53 -4.56 7.59 -7.70
N MET A 54 -4.86 8.34 -6.64
CA MET A 54 -5.56 7.80 -5.47
C MET A 54 -6.96 7.28 -5.82
N ALA A 55 -7.70 7.98 -6.69
CA ALA A 55 -9.01 7.52 -7.15
C ALA A 55 -8.92 6.18 -7.91
N MET A 56 -7.88 5.98 -8.72
CA MET A 56 -7.65 4.71 -9.41
C MET A 56 -7.39 3.55 -8.43
N VAL A 57 -6.68 3.79 -7.32
CA VAL A 57 -6.48 2.77 -6.27
C VAL A 57 -7.83 2.36 -5.67
N VAL A 58 -8.68 3.33 -5.33
CA VAL A 58 -10.02 3.07 -4.79
C VAL A 58 -10.87 2.26 -5.78
N GLN A 59 -10.88 2.65 -7.05
CA GLN A 59 -11.63 1.96 -8.10
C GLN A 59 -11.14 0.51 -8.31
N GLY A 60 -9.82 0.30 -8.32
CA GLY A 60 -9.23 -1.03 -8.46
C GLY A 60 -9.56 -1.95 -7.28
N VAL A 61 -9.39 -1.47 -6.05
CA VAL A 61 -9.74 -2.24 -4.84
C VAL A 61 -11.23 -2.56 -4.81
N TYR A 62 -12.09 -1.59 -5.13
CA TYR A 62 -13.53 -1.81 -5.22
C TYR A 62 -13.88 -2.93 -6.21
N ALA A 63 -13.29 -2.91 -7.41
CA ALA A 63 -13.55 -3.92 -8.42
C ALA A 63 -13.18 -5.33 -7.94
N VAL A 64 -12.02 -5.50 -7.29
CA VAL A 64 -11.57 -6.80 -6.75
C VAL A 64 -12.48 -7.27 -5.61
N VAL A 65 -12.83 -6.39 -4.68
CA VAL A 65 -13.70 -6.74 -3.54
C VAL A 65 -15.08 -7.19 -4.03
N VAL A 66 -15.65 -6.50 -5.02
CA VAL A 66 -16.94 -6.88 -5.61
C VAL A 66 -16.85 -8.22 -6.35
N ASP A 67 -15.74 -8.47 -7.05
CA ASP A 67 -15.53 -9.75 -7.73
C ASP A 67 -15.41 -10.93 -6.75
N PHE A 68 -14.74 -10.73 -5.61
CA PHE A 68 -14.62 -11.74 -4.54
C PHE A 68 -15.93 -12.01 -3.79
N ALA A 69 -16.90 -11.09 -3.86
CA ALA A 69 -18.20 -11.24 -3.22
C ALA A 69 -19.20 -12.06 -4.06
N ARG A 70 -18.79 -12.53 -5.25
CA ARG A 70 -19.58 -13.40 -6.14
C ARG A 70 -19.38 -14.86 -5.77
#